data_AF-A0A1F5YQF8-F1
#
_entry.id   AF-A0A1F5YQF8-F1
#
_cell.length_a   1.000
_cell.length_b   1.000
_cell.length_c   1.000
_cell.angle_alpha   90.00
_cell.angle_beta   90.00
_cell.angle_gamma   90.00
#
_symmetry.space_group_name_H-M   'P 1'
#
loop_
_entity.id
_entity.type
_entity.pdbx_description
1 polymer ?
#
loop_
_entity_poly.entity_id
_entity_poly.type
_entity_poly.pdbx_seq_one_letter_code
_entity_poly.pdbx_strand_id
1 'polypeptide(L)'
;MNAWITALPATIRNKPFLFFSALLGIVASVAIRNSSLATLIVALVWGITFYLVVSFFFAWARKSGAGQFMADYTTRDIVVMAALIAVGGVAKAYWGQARLLLESMFGPYAVFVIGPGFYMWGVLACILVRKPLSGTISMVLGGVVEILAGNPFGLPVLLFNFWEGFGPDLAYQGVFRGKRYDWLPGIVGGWFSAIFGLWYGWVYFGFSQLPLWAFIIYLLEVFVAGILGGIAGYLLAKGLEAIGVKQPAPAVIES
;
A
#
# COMPACT_ATOMS: atom_id res chain seq x y z
N MET A 1 -6.87 25.27 27.86
CA MET A 1 -7.60 24.32 26.99
C MET A 1 -7.37 24.75 25.55
N ASN A 2 -6.64 23.94 24.79
CA ASN A 2 -5.72 24.39 23.73
C ASN A 2 -6.41 24.62 22.38
N ALA A 3 -6.13 25.78 21.78
CA ALA A 3 -6.66 26.30 20.51
C ALA A 3 -6.43 25.44 19.25
N TRP A 4 -5.72 24.31 19.37
CA TRP A 4 -5.47 23.38 18.28
C TRP A 4 -6.60 22.37 18.07
N ILE A 5 -7.39 22.07 19.10
CA ILE A 5 -8.54 21.13 19.00
C ILE A 5 -9.66 21.73 18.13
N THR A 6 -9.76 23.06 18.09
CA THR A 6 -10.73 23.80 17.26
C THR A 6 -10.32 23.92 15.79
N ALA A 7 -9.07 23.61 15.43
CA ALA A 7 -8.60 23.59 14.05
C ALA A 7 -8.97 22.29 13.30
N LEU A 8 -9.45 21.27 14.02
CA LEU A 8 -9.94 20.04 13.41
C LEU A 8 -11.34 20.26 12.80
N PRO A 9 -11.57 19.79 11.56
CA PRO A 9 -12.90 19.81 10.95
C PRO A 9 -13.96 19.21 11.88
N ALA A 10 -15.09 19.89 12.05
CA ALA A 10 -16.18 19.46 12.94
C ALA A 10 -16.69 18.02 12.66
N THR A 11 -16.47 17.52 11.44
CA THR A 11 -16.74 16.14 10.99
C THR A 11 -15.89 15.07 11.66
N ILE A 12 -14.69 15.42 12.14
CA ILE A 12 -13.78 14.51 12.86
C ILE A 12 -14.12 14.52 14.36
N ARG A 13 -14.44 15.69 14.91
CA ARG A 13 -14.71 15.90 16.35
C ARG A 13 -15.89 15.09 16.91
N ASN A 14 -16.91 14.81 16.10
CA ASN A 14 -18.20 14.30 16.58
C ASN A 14 -18.45 12.80 16.31
N LYS A 15 -17.45 12.01 15.90
CA LYS A 15 -17.67 10.58 15.64
C LYS A 15 -17.30 9.72 16.85
N PRO A 16 -18.21 8.82 17.33
CA PRO A 16 -17.92 7.87 18.41
C PRO A 16 -16.78 6.89 18.07
N PHE A 17 -16.36 6.85 16.81
CA PHE A 17 -15.35 5.94 16.29
C PHE A 17 -13.90 6.30 16.69
N LEU A 18 -13.59 7.59 16.95
CA LEU A 18 -12.29 8.00 17.49
C LEU A 18 -12.04 7.42 18.88
N PHE A 19 -13.11 7.28 19.65
CA PHE A 19 -13.08 6.63 20.95
C PHE A 19 -12.83 5.13 20.79
N PHE A 20 -13.47 4.47 19.81
CA PHE A 20 -13.28 3.04 19.52
C PHE A 20 -11.90 2.69 18.96
N SER A 21 -11.30 3.53 18.11
CA SER A 21 -9.95 3.29 17.58
C SER A 21 -8.88 3.52 18.64
N ALA A 22 -9.04 4.54 19.50
CA ALA A 22 -8.21 4.72 20.69
C ALA A 22 -8.36 3.53 21.66
N LEU A 23 -9.59 3.04 21.86
CA LEU A 23 -9.86 1.86 22.68
C LEU A 23 -9.22 0.59 22.10
N LEU A 24 -9.30 0.37 20.78
CA LEU A 24 -8.63 -0.76 20.10
C LEU A 24 -7.10 -0.67 20.18
N GLY A 25 -6.54 0.53 20.04
CA GLY A 25 -5.11 0.77 20.25
C GLY A 25 -4.68 0.47 21.69
N ILE A 26 -5.50 0.86 22.68
CA ILE A 26 -5.27 0.57 24.10
C ILE A 26 -5.41 -0.94 24.37
N VAL A 27 -6.45 -1.61 23.86
CA VAL A 27 -6.67 -3.05 24.05
C VAL A 27 -5.57 -3.89 23.39
N ALA A 28 -5.16 -3.54 22.17
CA ALA A 28 -4.02 -4.17 21.49
C ALA A 28 -2.72 -3.98 22.28
N SER A 29 -2.60 -2.85 22.98
CA SER A 29 -1.41 -2.56 23.77
C SER A 29 -1.37 -3.23 25.14
N VAL A 30 -2.53 -3.45 25.75
CA VAL A 30 -2.69 -4.22 27.00
C VAL A 30 -2.50 -5.72 26.75
N ALA A 31 -2.82 -6.22 25.55
CA ALA A 31 -2.60 -7.61 25.16
C ALA A 31 -1.10 -7.97 25.03
N ILE A 32 -0.22 -6.99 24.78
CA ILE A 32 1.22 -7.19 24.66
C ILE A 32 1.88 -6.84 26.00
N ARG A 33 1.90 -7.84 26.90
CA ARG A 33 2.27 -7.76 28.33
C ARG A 33 3.68 -7.20 28.65
N ASN A 34 4.53 -6.91 27.66
CA ASN A 34 5.93 -6.45 27.80
C ASN A 34 6.30 -5.26 26.87
N SER A 35 5.34 -4.42 26.48
CA SER A 35 5.61 -3.30 25.57
C SER A 35 6.30 -2.13 26.29
N SER A 36 7.42 -1.64 25.74
CA SER A 36 8.04 -0.39 26.23
C SER A 36 7.12 0.81 25.99
N LEU A 37 7.25 1.87 26.79
CA LEU A 37 6.45 3.10 26.63
C LEU A 37 6.68 3.76 25.26
N ALA A 38 7.86 3.59 24.66
CA ALA A 38 8.14 4.00 23.29
C ALA A 38 7.30 3.22 22.27
N THR A 39 7.16 1.90 22.45
CA THR A 39 6.33 1.03 21.58
C THR A 39 4.86 1.44 21.65
N LEU A 40 4.36 1.78 22.84
CA LEU A 40 3.01 2.28 23.05
C LEU A 40 2.73 3.59 22.30
N ILE A 41 3.65 4.55 22.43
CA ILE A 41 3.54 5.85 21.75
C ILE A 41 3.57 5.65 20.23
N VAL A 42 4.48 4.82 19.73
CA VAL A 42 4.58 4.50 18.30
C VAL A 42 3.28 3.87 17.80
N ALA A 43 2.73 2.88 18.51
CA ALA A 43 1.45 2.25 18.14
C ALA A 43 0.27 3.24 18.12
N LEU A 44 0.19 4.15 19.10
CA LEU A 44 -0.86 5.18 19.14
C LEU A 44 -0.70 6.21 18.03
N VAL A 45 0.52 6.71 17.81
CA VAL A 45 0.84 7.63 16.70
C VAL A 45 0.50 6.97 15.37
N TRP A 46 0.80 5.68 15.21
CA TRP A 46 0.44 4.93 14.01
C TRP A 46 -1.06 4.76 13.82
N GLY A 47 -1.78 4.39 14.88
CA GLY A 47 -3.25 4.27 14.84
C GLY A 47 -3.92 5.61 14.48
N ILE A 48 -3.40 6.71 15.03
CA ILE A 48 -3.89 8.07 14.75
C ILE A 48 -3.54 8.46 13.31
N THR A 49 -2.30 8.27 12.85
CA THR A 49 -1.90 8.56 11.46
C THR A 49 -2.73 7.77 10.47
N PHE A 50 -2.91 6.47 10.69
CA PHE A 50 -3.78 5.63 9.85
C PHE A 50 -5.20 6.18 9.82
N TYR A 51 -5.78 6.51 10.98
CA TYR A 51 -7.11 7.10 11.06
C TYR A 51 -7.21 8.43 10.30
N LEU A 52 -6.21 9.31 10.43
CA LEU A 52 -6.20 10.61 9.76
C LEU A 52 -6.07 10.47 8.25
N VAL A 53 -5.19 9.58 7.77
CA VAL A 53 -5.03 9.30 6.33
C VAL A 53 -6.30 8.71 5.76
N VAL A 54 -6.88 7.70 6.41
CA VAL A 54 -8.15 7.09 5.98
C VAL A 54 -9.29 8.11 6.01
N SER A 55 -9.38 8.92 7.06
CA SER A 55 -10.42 9.94 7.21
C SER A 55 -10.27 11.06 6.18
N PHE A 56 -9.04 11.49 5.91
CA PHE A 56 -8.73 12.44 4.85
C PHE A 56 -9.17 11.86 3.50
N PHE A 57 -8.82 10.61 3.20
CA PHE A 57 -9.23 9.96 1.96
C PHE A 57 -10.75 9.82 1.83
N PHE A 58 -11.47 9.42 2.87
CA PHE A 58 -12.93 9.35 2.83
C PHE A 58 -13.57 10.73 2.70
N ALA A 59 -13.03 11.76 3.37
CA ALA A 59 -13.52 13.12 3.27
C ALA A 59 -13.25 13.73 1.88
N TRP A 60 -12.05 13.48 1.34
CA TRP A 60 -11.68 13.84 -0.02
C TRP A 60 -12.55 13.11 -1.03
N ALA A 61 -12.74 11.79 -0.91
CA ALA A 61 -13.57 11.01 -1.81
C ALA A 61 -15.03 11.51 -1.84
N ARG A 62 -15.59 11.87 -0.68
CA ARG A 62 -16.94 12.47 -0.62
C ARG A 62 -17.02 13.85 -1.28
N LYS A 63 -16.00 14.69 -1.13
CA LYS A 63 -15.98 16.06 -1.67
C LYS A 63 -15.62 16.13 -3.15
N SER A 64 -14.78 15.21 -3.62
CA SER A 64 -14.28 15.15 -5.00
C SER A 64 -15.25 14.46 -5.96
N GLY A 65 -16.45 14.07 -5.52
CA GLY A 65 -17.38 13.31 -6.34
C GLY A 65 -16.89 11.90 -6.66
N ALA A 66 -16.12 11.23 -5.78
CA ALA A 66 -15.58 9.90 -6.06
C ALA A 66 -16.64 8.82 -6.34
N GLY A 67 -17.92 9.08 -6.01
CA GLY A 67 -19.03 8.25 -6.48
C GLY A 67 -19.14 8.20 -8.01
N GLN A 68 -18.87 9.30 -8.71
CA GLN A 68 -18.76 9.36 -10.17
C GLN A 68 -17.56 8.54 -10.66
N PHE A 69 -16.41 8.68 -9.97
CA PHE A 69 -15.21 7.91 -10.29
C PHE A 69 -15.42 6.38 -10.16
N MET A 70 -16.12 5.95 -9.11
CA MET A 70 -16.49 4.53 -8.93
C MET A 70 -17.59 4.09 -9.90
N ALA A 71 -18.48 5.00 -10.30
CA ALA A 71 -19.51 4.72 -11.31
C ALA A 71 -18.91 4.47 -12.71
N ASP A 72 -17.73 5.00 -12.99
CA ASP A 72 -17.04 4.74 -14.26
C ASP A 72 -16.51 3.31 -14.35
N TYR A 73 -16.38 2.54 -13.26
CA TYR A 73 -15.92 1.15 -13.31
C TYR A 73 -16.93 0.25 -14.01
N THR A 74 -16.45 -0.53 -14.98
CA THR A 74 -17.29 -1.52 -15.64
C THR A 74 -17.35 -2.78 -14.79
N THR A 75 -18.36 -3.62 -15.01
CA THR A 75 -18.45 -4.95 -14.37
C THR A 75 -17.17 -5.76 -14.60
N ARG A 76 -16.57 -5.68 -15.79
CA ARG A 76 -15.30 -6.35 -16.11
C ARG A 76 -14.18 -5.85 -15.21
N ASP A 77 -14.05 -4.54 -15.00
CA ASP A 77 -13.00 -3.97 -14.16
C ASP A 77 -13.16 -4.44 -12.71
N ILE A 78 -14.38 -4.45 -12.18
CA ILE A 78 -14.68 -4.93 -10.84
C ILE A 78 -14.31 -6.41 -10.68
N VAL A 79 -14.65 -7.25 -11.66
CA VAL A 79 -14.33 -8.69 -11.63
C VAL A 79 -12.82 -8.93 -11.70
N VAL A 80 -12.10 -8.20 -12.57
CA VAL A 80 -10.63 -8.28 -12.64
C VAL A 80 -10.00 -7.86 -11.32
N MET A 81 -10.45 -6.75 -10.73
CA MET A 81 -9.98 -6.31 -9.43
C MET A 81 -10.29 -7.32 -8.34
N ALA A 82 -11.48 -7.92 -8.32
CA ALA A 82 -11.86 -8.93 -7.35
C ALA A 82 -10.95 -10.16 -7.42
N ALA A 83 -10.61 -10.61 -8.63
CA ALA A 83 -9.65 -11.70 -8.82
C ALA A 83 -8.24 -11.32 -8.30
N LEU A 84 -7.77 -10.11 -8.60
CA LEU A 84 -6.49 -9.61 -8.08
C LEU A 84 -6.49 -9.47 -6.56
N ILE A 85 -7.58 -9.00 -5.97
CA ILE A 85 -7.77 -8.88 -4.51
C ILE A 85 -7.68 -10.25 -3.85
N ALA A 86 -8.38 -11.25 -4.39
CA ALA A 86 -8.41 -12.60 -3.83
C ALA A 86 -7.05 -13.30 -3.97
N VAL A 87 -6.51 -13.37 -5.19
CA VAL A 87 -5.24 -14.07 -5.46
C VAL A 87 -4.07 -13.33 -4.84
N GLY A 88 -4.01 -12.01 -5.02
CA GLY A 88 -2.94 -11.18 -4.48
C GLY A 88 -2.94 -11.13 -2.96
N GLY A 89 -4.11 -11.05 -2.32
CA GLY A 89 -4.21 -11.09 -0.86
C GLY A 89 -3.65 -12.38 -0.27
N VAL A 90 -4.07 -13.53 -0.82
CA VAL A 90 -3.56 -14.85 -0.37
C VAL A 90 -2.07 -14.99 -0.66
N ALA A 91 -1.62 -14.63 -1.87
CA ALA A 91 -0.21 -14.70 -2.24
C ALA A 91 0.67 -13.85 -1.31
N LYS A 92 0.26 -12.60 -1.02
CA LYS A 92 0.98 -11.71 -0.11
C LYS A 92 0.99 -12.22 1.33
N ALA A 93 -0.05 -12.90 1.80
CA ALA A 93 -0.04 -13.50 3.14
C ALA A 93 1.08 -14.54 3.29
N TYR A 94 1.22 -15.45 2.33
CA TYR A 94 2.32 -16.41 2.31
C TYR A 94 3.67 -15.74 2.04
N TRP A 95 3.70 -14.71 1.20
CA TRP A 95 4.91 -13.93 0.97
C TRP A 95 5.38 -13.19 2.23
N GLY A 96 4.44 -12.77 3.09
CA GLY A 96 4.72 -12.24 4.43
C GLY A 96 5.39 -13.25 5.36
N GLN A 97 5.07 -14.54 5.24
CA GLN A 97 5.77 -15.60 5.97
C GLN A 97 7.19 -15.81 5.42
N ALA A 98 7.34 -15.81 4.09
CA ALA A 98 8.65 -15.89 3.45
C ALA A 98 9.54 -14.69 3.82
N ARG A 99 8.95 -13.50 4.00
CA ARG A 99 9.64 -12.31 4.50
C ARG A 99 10.30 -12.57 5.84
N LEU A 100 9.57 -13.10 6.83
CA LEU A 100 10.12 -13.37 8.16
C LEU A 100 11.32 -14.32 8.09
N LEU A 101 11.25 -15.34 7.24
CA LEU A 101 12.36 -16.28 7.04
C LEU A 101 13.59 -15.57 6.45
N LEU A 102 13.41 -14.80 5.38
CA LEU A 102 14.53 -14.10 4.74
C LEU A 102 15.11 -13.00 5.64
N GLU A 103 14.27 -12.24 6.35
CA GLU A 103 14.73 -11.22 7.29
C GLU A 103 15.45 -11.82 8.49
N SER A 104 15.14 -13.07 8.88
CA SER A 104 15.91 -13.77 9.92
C SER A 104 17.34 -14.13 9.47
N MET A 105 17.53 -14.35 8.16
CA MET A 105 18.82 -14.74 7.57
C MET A 105 19.67 -13.54 7.16
N PHE A 106 19.04 -12.56 6.51
CA PHE A 106 19.71 -11.43 5.85
C PHE A 106 19.41 -10.09 6.53
N GLY A 107 18.60 -10.07 7.60
CA GLY A 107 18.16 -8.84 8.24
C GLY A 107 17.29 -7.98 7.31
N PRO A 108 17.28 -6.65 7.49
CA PRO A 108 16.42 -5.75 6.70
C PRO A 108 16.76 -5.74 5.20
N TYR A 109 17.92 -6.28 4.84
CA TYR A 109 18.42 -6.29 3.46
C TYR A 109 17.74 -7.33 2.56
N ALA A 110 16.98 -8.24 3.17
CA ALA A 110 16.08 -9.14 2.45
C ALA A 110 15.03 -8.39 1.59
N VAL A 111 14.82 -7.09 1.86
CA VAL A 111 13.89 -6.22 1.11
C VAL A 111 14.14 -6.23 -0.40
N PHE A 112 15.40 -6.35 -0.83
CA PHE A 112 15.77 -6.43 -2.25
C PHE A 112 15.05 -7.57 -2.98
N VAL A 113 14.93 -8.73 -2.32
CA VAL A 113 14.33 -9.94 -2.88
C VAL A 113 12.83 -10.00 -2.60
N ILE A 114 12.41 -9.66 -1.39
CA ILE A 114 11.02 -9.85 -0.96
C ILE A 114 10.12 -8.68 -1.39
N GLY A 115 10.64 -7.45 -1.44
CA GLY A 115 9.89 -6.24 -1.79
C GLY A 115 9.14 -6.33 -3.12
N PRO A 116 9.77 -6.79 -4.22
CA PRO A 116 9.11 -6.89 -5.52
C PRO A 116 7.79 -7.69 -5.50
N GLY A 117 7.72 -8.74 -4.69
CA GLY A 117 6.53 -9.60 -4.57
C GLY A 117 5.34 -8.93 -3.90
N PHE A 118 5.54 -7.83 -3.16
CA PHE A 118 4.47 -7.00 -2.62
C PHE A 118 4.09 -5.88 -3.60
N TYR A 119 5.07 -5.18 -4.17
CA TYR A 119 4.84 -3.96 -4.96
C TYR A 119 4.18 -4.22 -6.31
N MET A 120 4.42 -5.41 -6.90
CA MET A 120 3.94 -5.74 -8.25
C MET A 120 2.41 -5.71 -8.38
N TRP A 121 1.67 -5.99 -7.31
CA TRP A 121 0.21 -6.14 -7.34
C TRP A 121 -0.53 -4.82 -7.63
N GLY A 122 -0.04 -3.71 -7.08
CA GLY A 122 -0.60 -2.38 -7.36
C GLY A 122 -0.37 -1.98 -8.82
N VAL A 123 0.82 -2.25 -9.36
CA VAL A 123 1.15 -1.99 -10.77
C VAL A 123 0.29 -2.84 -11.70
N LEU A 124 0.11 -4.12 -11.36
CA LEU A 124 -0.72 -5.06 -12.09
C LEU A 124 -2.17 -4.57 -12.20
N ALA A 125 -2.75 -4.12 -11.09
CA ALA A 125 -4.10 -3.55 -11.06
C ALA A 125 -4.21 -2.28 -11.93
N CYS A 126 -3.24 -1.36 -11.88
CA CYS A 126 -3.25 -0.16 -12.71
C CYS A 126 -3.21 -0.47 -14.22
N ILE A 127 -2.41 -1.44 -14.66
CA ILE A 127 -2.31 -1.82 -16.09
C ILE A 127 -3.57 -2.54 -16.56
N LEU A 128 -4.08 -3.47 -15.75
CA LEU A 128 -5.24 -4.27 -16.10
C LEU A 128 -6.55 -3.51 -15.96
N VAL A 129 -6.64 -2.46 -15.16
CA VAL A 129 -7.90 -1.72 -14.99
C VAL A 129 -7.88 -0.40 -15.75
N ARG A 130 -6.74 0.30 -15.76
CA ARG A 130 -6.53 1.58 -16.48
C ARG A 130 -7.45 2.70 -16.02
N LYS A 131 -7.83 2.67 -14.73
CA LYS A 131 -8.65 3.70 -14.08
C LYS A 131 -7.95 4.22 -12.81
N PRO A 132 -8.23 5.47 -12.41
CA PRO A 132 -7.73 6.04 -11.17
C PRO A 132 -7.91 5.12 -9.96
N LEU A 133 -7.00 5.17 -8.99
CA LEU A 133 -7.16 4.46 -7.71
C LEU A 133 -7.32 2.93 -7.81
N SER A 134 -7.14 2.32 -8.99
CA SER A 134 -7.35 0.88 -9.17
C SER A 134 -6.28 0.09 -8.43
N GLY A 135 -5.03 0.58 -8.42
CA GLY A 135 -3.95 0.02 -7.60
C GLY A 135 -4.26 0.07 -6.10
N THR A 136 -4.63 1.25 -5.61
CA THR A 136 -4.90 1.52 -4.19
C THR A 136 -6.07 0.69 -3.68
N ILE A 137 -7.19 0.68 -4.42
CA ILE A 137 -8.39 -0.07 -4.01
C ILE A 137 -8.09 -1.58 -4.00
N SER A 138 -7.47 -2.10 -5.06
CA SER A 138 -7.12 -3.53 -5.12
C SER A 138 -6.14 -3.92 -4.03
N MET A 139 -5.15 -3.10 -3.73
CA MET A 139 -4.17 -3.40 -2.68
C MET A 139 -4.78 -3.34 -1.29
N VAL A 140 -5.55 -2.31 -0.96
CA VAL A 140 -6.17 -2.17 0.38
C VAL A 140 -7.17 -3.30 0.64
N LEU A 141 -8.05 -3.60 -0.31
CA LEU A 141 -8.99 -4.73 -0.18
C LEU A 141 -8.26 -6.07 -0.18
N GLY A 142 -7.20 -6.20 -0.99
CA GLY A 142 -6.30 -7.35 -0.95
C GLY A 142 -5.61 -7.50 0.41
N GLY A 143 -5.31 -6.39 1.09
CA GLY A 143 -4.77 -6.37 2.46
C GLY A 143 -5.75 -6.93 3.49
N VAL A 144 -7.05 -6.76 3.29
CA VAL A 144 -8.08 -7.41 4.14
C VAL A 144 -8.01 -8.93 3.95
N VAL A 145 -7.97 -9.41 2.71
CA VAL A 145 -7.83 -10.84 2.39
C VAL A 145 -6.51 -11.38 2.95
N GLU A 146 -5.43 -10.63 2.82
CA GLU A 146 -4.10 -10.97 3.31
C GLU A 146 -4.07 -11.17 4.84
N ILE A 147 -4.74 -10.30 5.59
CA ILE A 147 -4.90 -10.45 7.04
C ILE A 147 -5.71 -11.70 7.36
N LEU A 148 -6.84 -11.91 6.67
CA LEU A 148 -7.69 -13.09 6.88
C LEU A 148 -6.98 -14.41 6.52
N ALA A 149 -6.07 -14.38 5.55
CA ALA A 149 -5.22 -15.49 5.15
C ALA A 149 -4.04 -15.73 6.11
N GLY A 150 -3.90 -14.94 7.18
CA GLY A 150 -2.93 -15.17 8.24
C GLY A 150 -1.57 -14.51 8.03
N ASN A 151 -1.53 -13.30 7.46
CA ASN A 151 -0.28 -12.52 7.40
C ASN A 151 0.25 -12.24 8.83
N PRO A 152 1.56 -12.49 9.09
CA PRO A 152 2.12 -12.40 10.43
C PRO A 152 2.23 -10.96 10.98
N PHE A 153 2.19 -9.95 10.11
CA PHE A 153 2.25 -8.54 10.50
C PHE A 153 0.88 -7.98 10.91
N GLY A 154 -0.22 -8.68 10.67
CA GLY A 154 -1.56 -8.31 11.12
C GLY A 154 -2.08 -6.98 10.53
N LEU A 155 -2.80 -6.20 11.33
CA LEU A 155 -3.51 -4.98 10.88
C LEU A 155 -2.64 -3.91 10.16
N PRO A 156 -1.38 -3.64 10.56
CA PRO A 156 -0.47 -2.74 9.84
C PRO A 156 -0.35 -2.98 8.33
N VAL A 157 -0.59 -4.21 7.88
CA VAL A 157 -0.60 -4.60 6.45
C VAL A 157 -1.56 -3.76 5.62
N LEU A 158 -2.68 -3.28 6.18
CA LEU A 158 -3.59 -2.39 5.44
C LEU A 158 -2.92 -1.07 5.06
N LEU A 159 -2.07 -0.53 5.93
CA LEU A 159 -1.35 0.71 5.66
C LEU A 159 -0.21 0.48 4.66
N PHE A 160 0.49 -0.66 4.77
CA PHE A 160 1.53 -1.03 3.80
C PHE A 160 0.91 -1.13 2.40
N ASN A 161 -0.18 -1.89 2.28
CA ASN A 161 -0.93 -2.03 1.04
C ASN A 161 -1.48 -0.72 0.50
N PHE A 162 -1.92 0.18 1.38
CA PHE A 162 -2.36 1.50 0.97
C PHE A 162 -1.25 2.25 0.23
N TRP A 163 -0.05 2.36 0.81
CA TRP A 163 1.08 3.03 0.18
C TRP A 163 1.60 2.32 -1.06
N GLU A 164 1.66 1.00 -1.01
CA GLU A 164 2.11 0.17 -2.11
C GLU A 164 1.16 0.21 -3.31
N GLY A 165 -0.15 0.38 -3.09
CA GLY A 165 -1.13 0.61 -4.15
C GLY A 165 -1.23 2.06 -4.61
N PHE A 166 -0.98 3.02 -3.71
CA PHE A 166 -0.99 4.44 -4.03
C PHE A 166 0.19 4.86 -4.92
N GLY A 167 1.36 4.25 -4.74
CA GLY A 167 2.53 4.51 -5.59
C GLY A 167 2.25 4.33 -7.09
N PRO A 168 1.71 3.18 -7.53
CA PRO A 168 1.33 2.93 -8.91
C PRO A 168 0.24 3.88 -9.41
N ASP A 169 -0.77 4.20 -8.60
CA ASP A 169 -1.78 5.18 -9.01
C ASP A 169 -1.17 6.57 -9.23
N LEU A 170 -0.27 7.01 -8.35
CA LEU A 170 0.44 8.28 -8.52
C LEU A 170 1.28 8.28 -9.80
N ALA A 171 1.96 7.17 -10.13
CA ALA A 171 2.71 7.05 -11.37
C ALA A 171 1.77 7.10 -12.59
N TYR A 172 0.87 6.13 -12.73
CA TYR A 172 0.03 6.00 -13.93
C TYR A 172 -0.88 7.20 -14.13
N GLN A 173 -1.51 7.71 -13.08
CA GLN A 173 -2.60 8.68 -13.19
C GLN A 173 -2.17 10.10 -12.79
N GLY A 174 -1.24 10.23 -11.84
CA GLY A 174 -0.68 11.52 -11.45
C GLY A 174 0.39 12.02 -12.43
N VAL A 175 1.46 11.25 -12.57
CA VAL A 175 2.64 11.62 -13.39
C VAL A 175 2.36 11.45 -14.87
N PHE A 176 1.86 10.27 -15.28
CA PHE A 176 1.62 9.93 -16.68
C PHE A 176 0.18 10.19 -17.16
N ARG A 177 -0.71 10.69 -16.28
CA ARG A 177 -2.08 11.14 -16.61
C ARG A 177 -2.92 10.11 -17.38
N GLY A 178 -2.68 8.82 -17.13
CA GLY A 178 -3.37 7.72 -17.79
C GLY A 178 -3.04 7.57 -19.29
N LYS A 179 -1.99 8.24 -19.78
CA LYS A 179 -1.63 8.27 -21.21
C LYS A 179 -0.60 7.22 -21.61
N ARG A 180 0.02 6.52 -20.66
CA ARG A 180 1.10 5.55 -20.92
C ARG A 180 0.90 4.27 -20.13
N TYR A 181 1.09 3.13 -20.81
CA TYR A 181 0.99 1.78 -20.24
C TYR A 181 2.14 0.87 -20.71
N ASP A 182 3.31 1.47 -20.92
CA ASP A 182 4.57 0.78 -21.14
C ASP A 182 5.30 0.48 -19.82
N TRP A 183 6.52 0.00 -19.90
CA TRP A 183 7.32 -0.43 -18.74
C TRP A 183 7.68 0.74 -17.80
N LEU A 184 7.78 1.96 -18.33
CA LEU A 184 8.22 3.14 -17.57
C LEU A 184 7.25 3.52 -16.43
N PRO A 185 5.93 3.71 -16.66
CA PRO A 185 4.96 3.88 -15.58
C PRO A 185 4.97 2.75 -14.54
N GLY A 186 5.23 1.51 -14.97
CA GLY A 186 5.40 0.37 -14.07
C GLY A 186 6.57 0.54 -13.11
N ILE A 187 7.75 0.89 -13.65
CA ILE A 187 8.96 1.16 -12.84
C ILE A 187 8.73 2.32 -11.87
N VAL A 188 8.21 3.45 -12.36
CA VAL A 188 7.96 4.63 -11.51
C VAL A 188 6.93 4.29 -10.43
N GLY A 189 5.92 3.49 -10.76
CA GLY A 189 4.90 3.03 -9.81
C GLY A 189 5.46 2.17 -8.69
N GLY A 190 6.24 1.14 -9.04
CA GLY A 190 6.90 0.29 -8.05
C GLY A 190 7.94 1.05 -7.21
N TRP A 191 8.66 2.00 -7.81
CA TRP A 191 9.58 2.87 -7.09
C TRP A 191 8.86 3.77 -6.07
N PHE A 192 7.71 4.34 -6.43
CA PHE A 192 6.87 5.06 -5.47
C PHE A 192 6.32 4.15 -4.37
N SER A 193 5.87 2.92 -4.67
CA SER A 193 5.47 1.95 -3.64
C SER A 193 6.56 1.75 -2.60
N ALA A 194 7.80 1.56 -3.07
CA ALA A 194 8.95 1.32 -2.21
C ALA A 194 9.33 2.56 -1.38
N ILE A 195 9.35 3.75 -1.98
CA ILE A 195 9.65 5.01 -1.28
C ILE A 195 8.64 5.29 -0.18
N PHE A 196 7.35 5.17 -0.47
CA PHE A 196 6.32 5.37 0.56
C PHE A 196 6.44 4.31 1.67
N GLY A 197 6.96 3.13 1.35
CA GLY A 197 7.28 2.11 2.34
C GLY A 197 8.44 2.44 3.29
N LEU A 198 9.37 3.32 2.89
CA LEU A 198 10.49 3.74 3.75
C LEU A 198 10.00 4.40 5.04
N TRP A 199 8.89 5.15 4.98
CA TRP A 199 8.33 5.83 6.13
C TRP A 199 7.93 4.85 7.23
N TYR A 200 7.33 3.71 6.89
CA TYR A 200 7.04 2.68 7.89
C TYR A 200 8.29 1.90 8.27
N GLY A 201 9.22 1.63 7.36
CA GLY A 201 10.49 0.97 7.71
C GLY A 201 11.28 1.74 8.77
N TRP A 202 11.32 3.07 8.61
CA TRP A 202 12.01 3.97 9.52
C TRP A 202 11.43 3.97 10.95
N VAL A 203 10.10 3.96 11.07
CA VAL A 203 9.41 4.14 12.36
C VAL A 203 8.92 2.82 12.98
N TYR A 204 8.41 1.88 12.17
CA TYR A 204 7.86 0.60 12.65
C TYR A 204 8.94 -0.48 12.82
N PHE A 205 9.84 -0.62 11.84
CA PHE A 205 10.91 -1.62 11.90
C PHE A 205 12.18 -1.12 12.61
N GLY A 206 12.15 0.11 13.14
CA GLY A 206 13.26 0.67 13.93
C GLY A 206 14.51 0.96 13.10
N PHE A 207 14.40 1.07 11.77
CA PHE A 207 15.55 1.29 10.89
C PHE A 207 16.23 2.65 11.08
N SER A 208 15.62 3.55 11.87
CA SER A 208 16.28 4.76 12.38
C SER A 208 17.49 4.48 13.28
N GLN A 209 17.64 3.26 13.79
CA GLN A 209 18.79 2.83 14.60
C GLN A 209 19.94 2.26 13.76
N LEU A 210 19.76 2.12 12.44
CA LEU A 210 20.84 1.64 11.58
C LEU A 210 21.97 2.68 11.51
N PRO A 211 23.25 2.24 11.55
CA PRO A 211 24.37 3.11 11.20
C PRO A 211 24.17 3.73 9.82
N LEU A 212 24.69 4.94 9.59
CA LEU A 212 24.46 5.69 8.34
C LEU A 212 24.70 4.85 7.08
N TRP A 213 25.81 4.10 7.03
CA TRP A 213 26.16 3.27 5.88
C TRP A 213 25.21 2.08 5.68
N ALA A 214 24.77 1.44 6.77
CA ALA A 214 23.77 0.39 6.74
C ALA A 214 22.43 0.91 6.21
N PHE A 215 22.03 2.11 6.64
CA PHE A 215 20.82 2.75 6.14
C PHE A 215 20.93 3.12 4.65
N ILE A 216 22.08 3.61 4.19
CA ILE A 216 22.30 3.90 2.76
C ILE A 216 22.16 2.63 1.92
N ILE A 217 22.74 1.51 2.36
CA ILE A 217 22.60 0.23 1.65
C ILE A 217 21.14 -0.21 1.59
N TYR A 218 20.45 -0.20 2.73
CA TYR A 218 19.02 -0.51 2.80
C TYR A 218 18.20 0.38 1.85
N LEU A 219 18.50 1.68 1.79
CA LEU A 219 17.83 2.62 0.89
C LEU A 219 18.00 2.24 -0.59
N LEU A 220 19.23 1.87 -0.98
CA LEU A 220 19.52 1.40 -2.35
C LEU A 220 18.74 0.12 -2.66
N GLU A 221 18.70 -0.83 -1.73
CA GLU A 221 17.96 -2.08 -1.92
C GLU A 221 16.46 -1.87 -2.03
N VAL A 222 15.88 -0.98 -1.22
CA VAL A 222 14.46 -0.60 -1.34
C VAL A 222 14.19 0.02 -2.72
N PHE A 223 15.07 0.88 -3.22
CA PHE A 223 14.91 1.47 -4.55
C PHE A 223 14.97 0.42 -5.65
N VAL A 224 15.93 -0.50 -5.59
CA VAL A 224 16.01 -1.57 -6.57
C VAL A 224 14.83 -2.53 -6.46
N ALA A 225 14.39 -2.88 -5.25
CA ALA A 225 13.18 -3.67 -5.02
C ALA A 225 11.93 -3.01 -5.64
N GLY A 226 11.79 -1.69 -5.50
CA GLY A 226 10.71 -0.93 -6.12
C GLY A 226 10.73 -1.03 -7.65
N ILE A 227 11.90 -0.81 -8.26
CA ILE A 227 12.09 -0.94 -9.71
C ILE A 227 11.76 -2.36 -10.17
N LEU A 228 12.30 -3.37 -9.50
CA LEU A 228 12.06 -4.78 -9.81
C LEU A 228 10.58 -5.16 -9.65
N GLY A 229 9.91 -4.67 -8.60
CA GLY A 229 8.47 -4.86 -8.41
C GLY A 229 7.65 -4.20 -9.52
N GLY A 230 8.06 -3.02 -9.98
CA GLY A 230 7.47 -2.34 -11.13
C GLY A 230 7.61 -3.13 -12.44
N ILE A 231 8.81 -3.65 -12.71
CA ILE A 231 9.08 -4.51 -13.86
C ILE A 231 8.28 -5.81 -13.78
N ALA A 232 8.30 -6.48 -12.62
CA ALA A 232 7.57 -7.73 -12.41
C ALA A 232 6.07 -7.54 -12.62
N GLY A 233 5.48 -6.48 -12.04
CA GLY A 233 4.07 -6.14 -12.23
C GLY A 233 3.73 -5.86 -13.70
N TYR A 234 4.59 -5.14 -14.41
CA TYR A 234 4.42 -4.90 -15.85
C TYR A 234 4.48 -6.19 -16.67
N LEU A 235 5.49 -7.03 -16.47
CA LEU A 235 5.67 -8.28 -17.22
C LEU A 235 4.52 -9.25 -16.95
N LEU A 236 4.08 -9.38 -15.70
CA LEU A 236 2.92 -10.18 -15.34
C LEU A 236 1.65 -9.64 -16.00
N ALA A 237 1.45 -8.33 -16.03
CA ALA A 237 0.31 -7.72 -16.71
C ALA A 237 0.30 -8.07 -18.20
N LYS A 238 1.46 -8.00 -18.87
CA LYS A 238 1.60 -8.38 -20.29
C LYS A 238 1.33 -9.86 -20.52
N GLY A 239 1.81 -10.73 -19.63
CA GLY A 239 1.48 -12.16 -19.66
C GLY A 239 -0.03 -12.41 -19.55
N LEU A 240 -0.72 -11.71 -18.64
CA LEU A 240 -2.17 -11.83 -18.48
C LEU A 240 -2.95 -11.25 -19.67
N GLU A 241 -2.48 -10.16 -20.27
CA GLU A 241 -3.05 -9.61 -21.51
C GLU A 241 -2.89 -10.60 -22.68
N ALA A 242 -1.75 -11.30 -22.77
CA ALA A 242 -1.49 -12.28 -23.82
C ALA A 242 -2.42 -13.51 -23.76
N ILE A 243 -2.87 -13.92 -22.57
CA ILE A 243 -3.83 -15.01 -22.39
C ILE A 243 -5.31 -14.55 -22.41
N GLY A 244 -5.57 -13.27 -22.73
CA GLY A 244 -6.91 -12.75 -22.99
C GLY A 244 -7.65 -12.14 -21.79
N VAL A 245 -7.00 -11.97 -20.63
CA VAL A 245 -7.64 -11.37 -19.43
C VAL A 245 -8.10 -9.93 -19.70
N LYS A 246 -7.35 -9.16 -20.49
CA LYS A 246 -7.74 -7.86 -21.06
C LYS A 246 -7.04 -7.63 -22.38
N GLN A 247 -7.70 -6.90 -23.29
CA GLN A 247 -7.06 -6.51 -24.54
C GLN A 247 -5.83 -5.62 -24.26
N PRO A 248 -4.67 -5.90 -24.88
CA PRO A 248 -3.48 -5.09 -24.73
C PRO A 248 -3.77 -3.61 -25.00
N ALA A 249 -3.26 -2.73 -24.13
CA ALA A 249 -3.31 -1.28 -24.39
C ALA A 249 -2.25 -0.90 -25.42
N PRO A 250 -2.49 0.11 -26.25
CA PRO A 250 -1.40 0.79 -26.93
C PRO A 250 -0.44 1.37 -25.87
N ALA A 251 0.86 1.35 -26.17
CA ALA A 251 1.91 1.78 -25.23
C ALA A 251 1.72 3.24 -24.79
N VAL A 252 1.29 4.09 -25.72
CA VAL A 252 0.93 5.49 -25.50
C VAL A 252 -0.46 5.71 -26.10
N ILE A 253 -1.32 6.41 -25.36
CA ILE A 253 -2.63 6.85 -25.83
C ILE A 253 -2.48 8.30 -26.27
N GLU A 254 -2.48 8.51 -27.59
CA GLU A 254 -2.50 9.84 -28.20
C GLU A 254 -3.88 10.48 -28.00
N SER A 255 -3.91 11.78 -27.73
CA SER A 255 -5.12 12.58 -27.51
C SER A 255 -5.48 13.39 -28.73
#